data_AF-A0A015KQJ1-F1
#
_entry.id   AF-A0A015KQJ1-F1
#
_cell.length_a   1.000
_cell.length_b   1.000
_cell.length_c   1.000
_cell.angle_alpha   90.00
_cell.angle_beta   90.00
_cell.angle_gamma   90.00
#
_symmetry.space_group_name_H-M   'P 1'
#
loop_
_entity.id
_entity.type
_entity.pdbx_description
1 polymer ?
#
loop_
_entity_poly.entity_id
_entity_poly.type
_entity_poly.pdbx_seq_one_letter_code
_entity_poly.pdbx_strand_id
1 'polypeptide(L)'
;MILQKILTLSIFGTLCFIFLWTFWPEDSKHLRLDVSFPASVIQQPEIVEPPKPQITSTDNNKKIKNEPIEKTLPSNKLSTVYDVNGNPKEYTNSRYYANYLSILRQQHHQMLSTLLNKADNALRNNSVYSVTLKPQLAPSNDPHDFMSLARYFWPNPKKKNGLPYIGRDGYVNPEIETVKDYSLLRKLFKDVENLGFAYYFTRNDSYVEKSVYRIKEWFINPKTKMNPNLNYASFIKGHKSGRRTGVLDMHPIYRMLQSIPLMRSSHKWDFSVEKELKDWISKYYQWLETTSLGKDEKYSKNNHGTYYDVQAVYLLSYLDREEEARKYSREALINRVNKGILPTGQQPHETKRPTSWFYSTFNLQALFLLAERSQYFGFDGWNYVGPKGQTIKKAVDYLLPFALSNGKDWPFKNIKEFEVNSFVRLLELAFVIWPDDKYLEALVILRPKAKLEQALEYRNADWEDNYLCVWSLMTNRQLWTCVE
;
A
#
# COMPACT_ATOMS: atom_id res chain seq x y z
N MET A 1 -49.67 35.84 -43.30
CA MET A 1 -49.19 35.86 -41.90
C MET A 1 -48.88 34.41 -41.52
N ILE A 2 -47.71 33.86 -41.84
CA ILE A 2 -46.39 34.21 -41.28
C ILE A 2 -46.31 33.87 -39.79
N LEU A 3 -45.51 32.82 -39.52
CA LEU A 3 -44.72 32.55 -38.31
C LEU A 3 -45.38 32.82 -36.95
N GLN A 4 -45.79 31.75 -36.26
CA GLN A 4 -45.17 31.31 -35.00
C GLN A 4 -45.90 30.08 -34.45
N LYS A 5 -45.15 29.22 -33.76
CA LYS A 5 -45.57 27.96 -33.09
C LYS A 5 -45.53 26.68 -33.94
N ILE A 6 -44.43 26.50 -34.67
CA ILE A 6 -43.74 25.21 -34.74
C ILE A 6 -42.36 25.43 -34.11
N LEU A 7 -42.27 25.30 -32.79
CA LEU A 7 -41.02 25.04 -32.05
C LEU A 7 -41.38 24.71 -30.59
N THR A 8 -41.66 23.43 -30.32
CA THR A 8 -41.75 22.89 -28.94
C THR A 8 -41.64 21.37 -29.01
N LEU A 9 -40.52 20.89 -29.55
CA LEU A 9 -40.15 19.47 -29.54
C LEU A 9 -38.63 19.36 -29.76
N SER A 10 -37.84 19.91 -28.83
CA SER A 10 -36.37 19.74 -28.83
C SER A 10 -35.67 20.15 -27.51
N ILE A 11 -36.30 20.01 -26.34
CA ILE A 11 -35.61 20.21 -25.05
C ILE A 11 -36.06 19.17 -24.03
N PHE A 12 -35.71 17.91 -24.25
CA PHE A 12 -35.70 16.88 -23.19
C PHE A 12 -34.57 15.85 -23.38
N GLY A 13 -33.54 16.21 -24.16
CA GLY A 13 -32.38 15.35 -24.47
C GLY A 13 -31.03 15.88 -23.97
N THR A 14 -31.00 16.96 -23.18
CA THR A 14 -29.74 17.64 -22.82
C THR A 14 -29.70 18.15 -21.38
N LEU A 15 -30.44 17.49 -20.47
CA LEU A 15 -30.44 17.81 -19.04
C LEU A 15 -30.04 16.62 -18.13
N CYS A 16 -29.80 15.44 -18.68
CA CYS A 16 -29.19 14.31 -17.95
C CYS A 16 -27.66 14.21 -18.08
N PHE A 17 -27.03 15.05 -18.90
CA PHE A 17 -25.57 15.06 -19.09
C PHE A 17 -24.82 16.10 -18.24
N ILE A 18 -25.53 16.93 -17.46
CA ILE A 18 -24.93 18.04 -16.69
C ILE A 18 -24.82 17.71 -15.18
N PHE A 19 -25.37 16.57 -14.71
CA PHE A 19 -25.35 16.21 -13.28
C PHE A 19 -24.20 15.28 -12.84
N LEU A 20 -23.27 14.93 -13.73
CA LEU A 20 -22.10 14.09 -13.42
C LEU A 20 -20.76 14.88 -13.38
N TRP A 21 -20.82 16.21 -13.32
CA TRP A 21 -19.65 17.10 -13.39
C TRP A 21 -19.42 17.95 -12.13
N THR A 22 -20.02 17.60 -10.98
CA THR A 22 -19.95 18.42 -9.75
C THR A 22 -19.16 17.82 -8.58
N PHE A 23 -18.33 16.80 -8.81
CA PHE A 23 -17.37 16.31 -7.80
C PHE A 23 -15.89 16.39 -8.24
N TRP A 24 -15.57 17.34 -9.13
CA TRP A 24 -14.19 17.72 -9.41
C TRP A 24 -14.05 19.24 -9.24
N PRO A 25 -13.17 19.74 -8.35
CA PRO A 25 -12.93 21.18 -8.28
C PRO A 25 -12.29 21.62 -9.60
N GLU A 26 -12.97 22.48 -10.36
CA GLU A 26 -12.46 23.08 -11.60
C GLU A 26 -11.32 24.09 -11.38
N ASP A 27 -10.89 24.33 -10.15
CA ASP A 27 -9.73 25.17 -9.85
C ASP A 27 -8.48 24.33 -9.55
N SER A 28 -7.95 23.66 -10.58
CA SER A 28 -6.61 23.05 -10.53
C SER A 28 -5.47 24.08 -10.76
N LYS A 29 -5.74 25.37 -10.62
CA LYS A 29 -4.71 26.41 -10.55
C LYS A 29 -4.19 26.48 -9.12
N HIS A 30 -3.06 25.81 -8.90
CA HIS A 30 -2.24 25.83 -7.68
C HIS A 30 -2.76 25.01 -6.49
N LEU A 31 -2.65 23.69 -6.57
CA LEU A 31 -2.19 22.91 -5.40
C LEU A 31 -0.67 23.12 -5.22
N ARG A 32 -0.26 24.39 -5.04
CA ARG A 32 1.00 24.70 -4.35
C ARG A 32 0.65 24.64 -2.86
N LEU A 33 1.41 23.86 -2.10
CA LEU A 33 1.46 24.01 -0.65
C LEU A 33 2.10 25.38 -0.33
N ASP A 34 1.33 26.46 -0.39
CA ASP A 34 1.70 27.71 0.27
C ASP A 34 1.44 27.52 1.77
N VAL A 35 2.39 26.87 2.44
CA VAL A 35 2.38 26.78 3.90
C VAL A 35 3.35 27.81 4.45
N SER A 36 2.94 29.08 4.40
CA SER A 36 3.67 30.16 5.07
C SER A 36 3.56 29.98 6.59
N PHE A 37 4.68 29.79 7.28
CA PHE A 37 4.77 29.94 8.74
C PHE A 37 5.78 31.05 9.07
N PRO A 38 5.57 31.80 10.16
CA PRO A 38 6.50 32.87 10.55
C PRO A 38 7.89 32.29 10.83
N ALA A 39 8.90 32.88 10.19
CA ALA A 39 10.31 32.45 10.23
C ALA A 39 10.97 32.56 11.63
N SER A 40 10.24 33.03 12.65
CA SER A 40 10.77 33.40 13.96
C SER A 40 10.99 32.25 14.95
N VAL A 41 10.80 30.98 14.55
CA VAL A 41 10.94 29.81 15.46
C VAL A 41 12.00 28.80 14.96
N ILE A 42 12.78 29.17 13.95
CA ILE A 42 13.80 28.29 13.35
C ILE A 42 15.17 28.61 13.98
N GLN A 43 15.66 27.72 14.85
CA GLN A 43 17.11 27.58 15.08
C GLN A 43 17.56 26.22 14.55
N GLN A 44 18.64 26.21 13.77
CA GLN A 44 19.26 24.99 13.25
C GLN A 44 19.76 24.13 14.42
N PRO A 45 19.60 22.80 14.39
CA PRO A 45 20.23 21.92 15.38
C PRO A 45 21.75 21.92 15.17
N GLU A 46 22.51 22.12 16.26
CA GLU A 46 23.96 21.90 16.29
C GLU A 46 24.26 20.46 15.87
N ILE A 47 25.15 20.32 14.89
CA ILE A 47 25.70 19.04 14.45
C ILE A 47 26.62 18.56 15.57
N VAL A 48 26.18 17.57 16.34
CA VAL A 48 27.07 16.84 17.25
C VAL A 48 27.94 15.92 16.39
N GLU A 49 29.18 16.33 16.13
CA GLU A 49 30.15 15.48 15.44
C GLU A 49 30.42 14.20 16.27
N PRO A 50 30.52 13.03 15.62
CA PRO A 50 30.95 11.81 16.30
C PRO A 50 32.41 11.95 16.77
N PRO A 51 32.78 11.41 17.94
CA PRO A 51 34.14 11.53 18.45
C PRO A 51 35.12 10.84 17.50
N LYS A 52 36.16 11.57 17.08
CA LYS A 52 37.28 11.02 16.30
C LYS A 52 38.04 10.00 17.15
N PRO A 53 38.41 8.82 16.60
CA PRO A 53 39.24 7.87 17.33
C PRO A 53 40.67 8.40 17.42
N GLN A 54 41.09 8.81 18.61
CA GLN A 54 42.51 8.98 18.92
C GLN A 54 43.05 7.65 19.44
N ILE A 55 43.94 7.05 18.65
CA ILE A 55 44.82 5.97 19.10
C ILE A 55 45.99 6.64 19.82
N THR A 56 46.04 6.52 21.14
CA THR A 56 47.27 6.69 21.90
C THR A 56 47.38 5.58 22.94
N SER A 57 48.60 5.04 23.04
CA SER A 57 49.01 3.94 23.90
C SER A 57 49.13 4.36 25.38
N THR A 58 49.26 3.32 26.21
CA THR A 58 49.80 3.24 27.59
C THR A 58 48.87 3.48 28.80
N ASP A 59 48.84 2.41 29.61
CA ASP A 59 48.77 2.28 31.08
C ASP A 59 47.52 2.67 31.92
N ASN A 60 46.89 1.59 32.40
CA ASN A 60 46.43 1.25 33.75
C ASN A 60 45.98 2.32 34.78
N ASN A 61 44.81 2.01 35.37
CA ASN A 61 44.24 2.46 36.64
C ASN A 61 43.66 3.87 36.73
N LYS A 62 42.33 3.98 36.53
CA LYS A 62 41.43 4.76 37.41
C LYS A 62 39.97 4.35 37.21
N LYS A 63 39.30 4.05 38.33
CA LYS A 63 37.85 3.79 38.45
C LYS A 63 37.05 4.94 37.82
N ILE A 64 36.18 4.65 36.86
CA ILE A 64 35.15 5.58 36.38
C ILE A 64 33.94 5.45 37.32
N LYS A 65 33.64 6.52 38.05
CA LYS A 65 32.36 6.69 38.75
C LYS A 65 31.28 6.97 37.69
N ASN A 66 30.23 6.17 37.68
CA ASN A 66 29.01 6.48 36.94
C ASN A 66 28.20 7.50 37.74
N GLU A 67 28.21 8.76 37.29
CA GLU A 67 27.14 9.70 37.64
C GLU A 67 26.00 9.57 36.63
N PRO A 68 24.72 9.58 37.06
CA PRO A 68 23.61 9.48 36.15
C PRO A 68 23.43 10.81 35.41
N ILE A 69 23.49 10.76 34.08
CA ILE A 69 23.08 11.88 33.23
C ILE A 69 21.55 11.94 33.30
N GLU A 70 21.04 12.72 34.25
CA GLU A 70 19.65 13.14 34.30
C GLU A 70 19.43 14.20 33.21
N LYS A 71 19.20 13.76 31.96
CA LYS A 71 18.69 14.65 30.91
C LYS A 71 17.23 14.96 31.23
N THR A 72 17.00 16.11 31.85
CA THR A 72 15.69 16.70 32.02
C THR A 72 14.98 16.80 30.66
N LEU A 73 13.81 16.15 30.55
CA LEU A 73 12.93 16.32 29.39
C LEU A 73 12.46 17.78 29.31
N PRO A 74 12.45 18.41 28.12
CA PRO A 74 11.91 19.75 27.97
C PRO A 74 10.41 19.77 28.30
N SER A 75 9.99 20.82 29.01
CA SER A 75 8.64 21.02 29.54
C SER A 75 7.52 20.77 28.51
N ASN A 76 6.51 19.99 28.90
CA ASN A 76 5.23 19.79 28.21
C ASN A 76 4.48 21.11 28.02
N LYS A 77 4.82 21.88 26.99
CA LYS A 77 4.02 23.05 26.58
C LYS A 77 3.19 22.66 25.36
N LEU A 78 1.89 22.50 25.60
CA LEU A 78 0.88 22.52 24.56
C LEU A 78 1.15 23.73 23.65
N SER A 79 1.41 23.45 22.38
CA SER A 79 1.50 24.51 21.38
C SER A 79 0.55 24.21 20.24
N THR A 80 -0.22 25.22 19.87
CA THR A 80 -1.17 25.16 18.78
C THR A 80 -0.40 25.16 17.46
N VAL A 81 -0.62 24.13 16.65
CA VAL A 81 -0.15 24.09 15.28
C VAL A 81 -1.35 23.91 14.36
N TYR A 82 -1.38 24.68 13.28
CA TYR A 82 -2.50 24.65 12.34
C TYR A 82 -2.31 23.52 11.33
N ASP A 83 -3.36 22.73 11.12
CA ASP A 83 -3.37 21.71 10.07
C ASP A 83 -3.41 22.34 8.66
N VAL A 84 -3.39 21.50 7.62
CA VAL A 84 -3.39 21.97 6.22
C VAL A 84 -4.65 22.77 5.82
N ASN A 85 -5.71 22.69 6.63
CA ASN A 85 -6.95 23.44 6.45
C ASN A 85 -7.04 24.64 7.41
N GLY A 86 -5.97 24.93 8.15
CA GLY A 86 -5.94 26.02 9.12
C GLY A 86 -6.65 25.71 10.45
N ASN A 87 -6.99 24.45 10.75
CA ASN A 87 -7.60 24.12 12.03
C ASN A 87 -6.53 24.00 13.13
N PRO A 88 -6.73 24.61 14.31
CA PRO A 88 -5.80 24.47 15.42
C PRO A 88 -5.79 23.02 15.92
N LYS A 89 -4.61 22.42 15.97
CA LYS A 89 -4.34 21.16 16.66
C LYS A 89 -3.37 21.39 17.79
N GLU A 90 -3.71 20.84 18.95
CA GLU A 90 -2.89 20.92 20.14
C GLU A 90 -1.92 19.73 20.17
N TYR A 91 -0.62 20.03 20.23
CA TYR A 91 0.43 19.04 20.39
C TYR A 91 1.16 19.30 21.70
N THR A 92 1.30 18.26 22.51
CA THR A 92 2.07 18.30 23.77
C THR A 92 3.56 18.54 23.51
N ASN A 93 4.05 18.19 22.31
CA ASN A 93 5.44 18.36 21.91
C ASN A 93 5.62 19.03 20.53
N SER A 94 5.28 20.31 20.45
CA SER A 94 5.30 21.11 19.21
C SER A 94 6.63 21.11 18.47
N ARG A 95 7.76 20.94 19.17
CA ARG A 95 9.09 20.81 18.56
C ARG A 95 9.18 19.59 17.66
N TYR A 96 8.67 18.44 18.10
CA TYR A 96 8.72 17.23 17.29
C TYR A 96 7.74 17.32 16.12
N TYR A 97 6.57 17.93 16.31
CA TYR A 97 5.62 18.10 15.20
C TYR A 97 6.14 19.08 14.15
N ALA A 98 6.75 20.19 14.56
CA ALA A 98 7.45 21.11 13.65
C ALA A 98 8.58 20.39 12.89
N ASN A 99 9.36 19.53 13.57
CA ASN A 99 10.37 18.71 12.93
C ASN A 99 9.77 17.72 11.92
N TYR A 100 8.67 17.04 12.28
CA TYR A 100 7.95 16.15 11.37
C TYR A 100 7.48 16.87 10.10
N LEU A 101 6.86 18.05 10.24
CA LEU A 101 6.41 18.85 9.09
C LEU A 101 7.59 19.35 8.25
N SER A 102 8.71 19.74 8.88
CA SER A 102 9.93 20.13 8.19
C SER A 102 10.50 18.98 7.35
N ILE A 103 10.59 17.78 7.94
CA ILE A 103 11.00 16.56 7.24
C ILE A 103 10.06 16.27 6.07
N LEU A 104 8.75 16.30 6.32
CA LEU A 104 7.74 16.06 5.28
C LEU A 104 7.88 17.05 4.12
N ARG A 105 8.14 18.33 4.40
CA ARG A 105 8.38 19.33 3.34
C ARG A 105 9.63 19.04 2.52
N GLN A 106 10.75 18.71 3.18
CA GLN A 106 12.00 18.35 2.49
C GLN A 106 11.81 17.12 1.61
N GLN A 107 10.98 16.18 2.05
CA GLN A 107 10.63 14.96 1.31
C GLN A 107 9.86 15.24 0.01
N HIS A 108 9.11 16.33 -0.10
CA HIS A 108 8.28 16.59 -1.29
C HIS A 108 9.07 16.60 -2.60
N HIS A 109 10.17 17.36 -2.67
CA HIS A 109 10.98 17.45 -3.89
C HIS A 109 11.65 16.10 -4.23
N GLN A 110 12.15 15.40 -3.21
CA GLN A 110 12.77 14.09 -3.40
C GLN A 110 11.73 13.06 -3.87
N MET A 111 10.55 13.05 -3.26
CA MET A 111 9.42 12.21 -3.67
C MET A 111 9.08 12.46 -5.13
N LEU A 112 8.89 13.72 -5.53
CA LEU A 112 8.50 14.06 -6.89
C LEU A 112 9.58 13.62 -7.89
N SER A 113 10.85 13.92 -7.60
CA SER A 113 11.98 13.46 -8.42
C SER A 113 12.01 11.94 -8.56
N THR A 114 11.83 11.20 -7.47
CA THR A 114 11.79 9.73 -7.48
C THR A 114 10.59 9.19 -8.26
N LEU A 115 9.40 9.77 -8.10
CA LEU A 115 8.20 9.42 -8.85
C LEU A 115 8.40 9.61 -10.35
N LEU A 116 8.93 10.77 -10.76
CA LEU A 116 9.18 11.08 -12.17
C LEU A 116 10.22 10.14 -12.78
N ASN A 117 11.31 9.84 -12.07
CA ASN A 117 12.29 8.85 -12.52
C ASN A 117 11.65 7.46 -12.75
N LYS A 118 10.77 7.02 -11.84
CA LYS A 118 10.05 5.75 -11.99
C LYS A 118 9.08 5.79 -13.18
N ALA A 119 8.32 6.87 -13.33
CA ALA A 119 7.40 7.05 -14.44
C ALA A 119 8.12 7.12 -15.79
N ASP A 120 9.25 7.82 -15.89
CA ASP A 120 10.07 7.89 -17.10
C ASP A 120 10.73 6.55 -17.44
N ASN A 121 11.10 5.76 -16.43
CA ASN A 121 11.55 4.38 -16.62
C ASN A 121 10.41 3.49 -17.14
N ALA A 122 9.21 3.60 -16.56
CA ALA A 122 8.03 2.87 -17.02
C ALA A 122 7.60 3.27 -18.44
N LEU A 123 7.68 4.57 -18.76
CA LEU A 123 7.40 5.14 -20.08
C LEU A 123 8.31 4.55 -21.15
N ARG A 124 9.63 4.55 -20.90
CA ARG A 124 10.65 4.03 -21.82
C ARG A 124 10.70 2.51 -21.90
N ASN A 125 10.14 1.80 -20.93
CA ASN A 125 10.16 0.35 -20.93
C ASN A 125 9.27 -0.21 -22.04
N ASN A 126 9.86 -0.87 -23.04
CA ASN A 126 9.18 -1.49 -24.16
C ASN A 126 9.17 -3.03 -24.11
N SER A 127 9.56 -3.63 -22.98
CA SER A 127 9.38 -5.07 -22.76
C SER A 127 7.89 -5.43 -22.78
N VAL A 128 7.55 -6.58 -23.37
CA VAL A 128 6.17 -7.08 -23.44
C VAL A 128 5.71 -7.58 -22.08
N TYR A 129 4.54 -7.15 -21.61
CA TYR A 129 3.91 -7.71 -20.41
C TYR A 129 2.76 -8.62 -20.83
N SER A 130 2.95 -9.92 -20.66
CA SER A 130 1.90 -10.88 -21.03
C SER A 130 2.08 -12.20 -20.27
N VAL A 131 0.94 -12.79 -19.88
CA VAL A 131 0.89 -14.16 -19.37
C VAL A 131 1.25 -15.19 -20.44
N THR A 132 1.14 -14.85 -21.73
CA THR A 132 1.43 -15.78 -22.83
C THR A 132 2.93 -15.99 -23.07
N LEU A 133 3.80 -15.27 -22.36
CA LEU A 133 5.27 -15.37 -22.48
C LEU A 133 5.88 -16.54 -21.69
N LYS A 134 5.13 -17.11 -20.73
CA LYS A 134 5.67 -18.16 -19.87
C LYS A 134 6.04 -19.41 -20.69
N PRO A 135 7.23 -20.00 -20.46
CA PRO A 135 7.63 -21.22 -21.17
C PRO A 135 6.86 -22.45 -20.69
N GLN A 136 6.37 -22.43 -19.45
CA GLN A 136 5.58 -23.49 -18.85
C GLN A 136 4.10 -23.12 -18.84
N LEU A 137 3.27 -23.90 -19.51
CA LEU A 137 1.81 -23.73 -19.46
C LEU A 137 1.22 -24.33 -18.18
N ALA A 138 0.07 -23.77 -17.78
CA ALA A 138 -0.78 -24.36 -16.77
C ALA A 138 -1.38 -25.70 -17.27
N PRO A 139 -1.87 -26.58 -16.37
CA PRO A 139 -2.53 -27.83 -16.75
C PRO A 139 -3.71 -27.71 -17.75
N SER A 140 -4.31 -26.53 -17.92
CA SER A 140 -5.32 -26.27 -18.96
C SER A 140 -4.77 -26.29 -20.39
N ASN A 141 -3.44 -26.15 -20.55
CA ASN A 141 -2.76 -25.87 -21.81
C ASN A 141 -3.19 -24.55 -22.49
N ASP A 142 -3.85 -23.64 -21.77
CA ASP A 142 -4.17 -22.30 -22.25
C ASP A 142 -3.05 -21.31 -21.87
N PRO A 143 -2.34 -20.68 -22.82
CA PRO A 143 -1.32 -19.67 -22.52
C PRO A 143 -1.88 -18.41 -21.84
N HIS A 144 -3.18 -18.14 -21.96
CA HIS A 144 -3.85 -17.00 -21.35
C HIS A 144 -4.17 -17.19 -19.87
N ASP A 145 -4.04 -18.41 -19.33
CA ASP A 145 -4.25 -18.64 -17.91
C ASP A 145 -3.07 -18.15 -17.09
N PHE A 146 -3.33 -17.25 -16.13
CA PHE A 146 -2.30 -16.79 -15.19
C PHE A 146 -1.78 -17.95 -14.36
N MET A 147 -0.46 -18.07 -14.29
CA MET A 147 0.21 -19.07 -13.47
C MET A 147 1.29 -18.43 -12.59
N SER A 148 1.36 -18.85 -11.34
CA SER A 148 2.47 -18.55 -10.46
C SER A 148 2.79 -19.78 -9.62
N LEU A 149 4.01 -19.91 -9.12
CA LEU A 149 4.38 -21.05 -8.28
C LEU A 149 4.20 -20.73 -6.80
N ALA A 150 3.82 -21.75 -6.02
CA ALA A 150 3.69 -21.62 -4.58
C ALA A 150 5.07 -21.33 -3.94
N ARG A 151 5.21 -20.13 -3.37
CA ARG A 151 6.47 -19.55 -2.83
C ARG A 151 7.31 -20.49 -1.96
N TYR A 152 6.67 -21.31 -1.13
CA TYR A 152 7.33 -22.14 -0.12
C TYR A 152 7.32 -23.63 -0.43
N PHE A 153 7.06 -24.03 -1.67
CA PHE A 153 6.98 -25.44 -2.06
C PHE A 153 8.24 -25.87 -2.80
N TRP A 154 8.82 -26.99 -2.35
CA TRP A 154 10.11 -27.51 -2.82
C TRP A 154 9.97 -28.96 -3.34
N PRO A 155 10.88 -29.42 -4.23
CA PRO A 155 10.93 -30.82 -4.63
C PRO A 155 10.93 -31.77 -3.43
N ASN A 156 10.15 -32.84 -3.51
CA ASN A 156 10.07 -33.86 -2.48
C ASN A 156 11.28 -34.81 -2.56
N PRO A 157 12.23 -34.78 -1.60
CA PRO A 157 13.43 -35.61 -1.65
C PRO A 157 13.13 -37.11 -1.50
N LYS A 158 11.91 -37.48 -1.07
CA LYS A 158 11.50 -38.89 -0.93
C LYS A 158 10.96 -39.50 -2.24
N LYS A 159 10.93 -38.75 -3.34
CA LYS A 159 10.37 -39.18 -4.62
C LYS A 159 11.39 -38.97 -5.74
N LYS A 160 11.58 -39.97 -6.60
CA LYS A 160 12.59 -39.96 -7.69
C LYS A 160 12.43 -38.77 -8.64
N ASN A 161 11.21 -38.33 -8.90
CA ASN A 161 10.88 -37.18 -9.74
C ASN A 161 10.64 -35.87 -8.95
N GLY A 162 10.81 -35.88 -7.62
CA GLY A 162 10.58 -34.72 -6.77
C GLY A 162 9.12 -34.28 -6.61
N LEU A 163 8.13 -35.02 -7.14
CA LEU A 163 6.72 -34.63 -7.15
C LEU A 163 5.84 -35.48 -6.20
N PRO A 164 4.71 -34.93 -5.69
CA PRO A 164 4.38 -33.50 -5.70
C PRO A 164 5.33 -32.72 -4.77
N TYR A 165 5.51 -31.43 -5.03
CA TYR A 165 6.32 -30.57 -4.16
C TYR A 165 5.72 -30.51 -2.74
N ILE A 166 6.58 -30.28 -1.75
CA ILE A 166 6.22 -30.23 -0.32
C ILE A 166 6.51 -28.86 0.28
N GLY A 167 5.68 -28.44 1.23
CA GLY A 167 5.77 -27.11 1.85
C GLY A 167 6.92 -27.00 2.87
N ARG A 168 7.62 -25.86 2.83
CA ARG A 168 8.64 -25.42 3.79
C ARG A 168 8.41 -23.94 4.12
N ASP A 169 7.45 -23.67 5.02
CA ASP A 169 7.01 -22.30 5.33
C ASP A 169 8.18 -21.40 5.75
N GLY A 170 8.24 -20.18 5.20
CA GLY A 170 9.33 -19.23 5.41
C GLY A 170 10.56 -19.38 4.52
N TYR A 171 10.69 -20.49 3.77
CA TYR A 171 11.83 -20.75 2.88
C TYR A 171 11.42 -20.66 1.41
N VAL A 172 11.77 -19.54 0.76
CA VAL A 172 11.39 -19.23 -0.62
C VAL A 172 12.12 -20.14 -1.61
N ASN A 173 11.37 -20.86 -2.45
CA ASN A 173 11.94 -21.60 -3.57
C ASN A 173 12.22 -20.63 -4.74
N PRO A 174 13.48 -20.50 -5.21
CA PRO A 174 13.82 -19.59 -6.32
C PRO A 174 13.15 -19.96 -7.64
N GLU A 175 12.65 -21.20 -7.80
CA GLU A 175 11.88 -21.58 -8.98
C GLU A 175 10.65 -20.71 -9.21
N ILE A 176 10.15 -19.98 -8.20
CA ILE A 176 9.07 -18.99 -8.39
C ILE A 176 9.36 -18.02 -9.54
N GLU A 177 10.64 -17.73 -9.80
CA GLU A 177 11.09 -16.83 -10.87
C GLU A 177 11.06 -17.45 -12.27
N THR A 178 10.80 -18.75 -12.40
CA THR A 178 10.69 -19.43 -13.70
C THR A 178 9.35 -19.15 -14.40
N VAL A 179 8.33 -18.74 -13.65
CA VAL A 179 7.04 -18.29 -14.20
C VAL A 179 6.89 -16.80 -13.90
N LYS A 180 6.99 -15.98 -14.95
CA LYS A 180 7.08 -14.53 -14.82
C LYS A 180 5.73 -13.81 -14.70
N ASP A 181 4.59 -14.49 -14.86
CA ASP A 181 3.28 -13.84 -14.78
C ASP A 181 3.13 -13.04 -13.47
N TYR A 182 3.55 -13.60 -12.33
CA TYR A 182 3.50 -12.93 -11.03
C TYR A 182 4.28 -11.60 -11.00
N SER A 183 5.53 -11.60 -11.49
CA SER A 183 6.38 -10.41 -11.45
C SER A 183 5.98 -9.40 -12.52
N LEU A 184 5.55 -9.85 -13.70
CA LEU A 184 5.04 -8.99 -14.77
C LEU A 184 3.72 -8.31 -14.39
N LEU A 185 2.78 -9.04 -13.76
CA LEU A 185 1.52 -8.48 -13.28
C LEU A 185 1.75 -7.37 -12.24
N ARG A 186 2.63 -7.62 -11.27
CA ARG A 186 2.95 -6.60 -10.25
C ARG A 186 3.69 -5.42 -10.84
N LYS A 187 4.56 -5.66 -11.81
CA LYS A 187 5.23 -4.59 -12.54
C LYS A 187 4.24 -3.74 -13.33
N LEU A 188 3.24 -4.35 -13.97
CA LEU A 188 2.13 -3.63 -14.60
C LEU A 188 1.41 -2.71 -13.61
N PHE A 189 0.99 -3.24 -12.45
CA PHE A 189 0.30 -2.44 -11.43
C PHE A 189 1.16 -1.25 -10.98
N LYS A 190 2.44 -1.50 -10.71
CA LYS A 190 3.39 -0.46 -10.30
C LYS A 190 3.66 0.57 -11.39
N ASP A 191 3.80 0.14 -12.65
CA ASP A 191 4.03 1.06 -13.76
C ASP A 191 2.81 1.98 -13.97
N VAL A 192 1.58 1.44 -13.98
CA VAL A 192 0.35 2.25 -14.13
C VAL A 192 0.11 3.15 -12.91
N GLU A 193 0.47 2.71 -11.70
CA GLU A 193 0.50 3.56 -10.51
C GLU A 193 1.41 4.77 -10.70
N ASN A 194 2.70 4.54 -10.99
CA ASN A 194 3.69 5.60 -11.15
C ASN A 194 3.33 6.57 -12.29
N LEU A 195 2.88 6.04 -13.43
CA LEU A 195 2.46 6.85 -14.59
C LEU A 195 1.24 7.72 -14.25
N GLY A 196 0.24 7.18 -13.54
CA GLY A 196 -0.95 7.94 -13.15
C GLY A 196 -0.64 9.06 -12.15
N PHE A 197 0.18 8.79 -11.13
CA PHE A 197 0.63 9.83 -10.20
C PHE A 197 1.54 10.86 -10.88
N ALA A 198 2.45 10.44 -11.76
CA ALA A 198 3.28 11.39 -12.50
C ALA A 198 2.44 12.29 -13.41
N TYR A 199 1.42 11.74 -14.09
CA TYR A 199 0.46 12.54 -14.85
C TYR A 199 -0.27 13.56 -13.96
N TYR A 200 -0.70 13.16 -12.76
CA TYR A 200 -1.36 14.08 -11.83
C TYR A 200 -0.52 15.35 -11.54
N PHE A 201 0.79 15.19 -11.34
CA PHE A 201 1.69 16.31 -11.04
C PHE A 201 2.19 17.08 -12.28
N THR A 202 2.34 16.43 -13.43
CA THR A 202 3.00 17.02 -14.60
C THR A 202 2.06 17.36 -15.74
N ARG A 203 0.88 16.73 -15.79
CA ARG A 203 -0.04 16.73 -16.93
C ARG A 203 0.60 16.26 -18.25
N ASN A 204 1.69 15.47 -18.18
CA ASN A 204 2.32 14.90 -19.37
C ASN A 204 1.51 13.70 -19.89
N ASP A 205 0.84 13.91 -21.02
CA ASP A 205 -0.04 12.90 -21.64
C ASP A 205 0.70 11.64 -22.13
N SER A 206 2.03 11.68 -22.27
CA SER A 206 2.82 10.49 -22.64
C SER A 206 2.70 9.36 -21.60
N TYR A 207 2.54 9.72 -20.32
CA TYR A 207 2.31 8.74 -19.26
C TYR A 207 0.94 8.06 -19.37
N VAL A 208 -0.05 8.80 -19.88
CA VAL A 208 -1.41 8.31 -20.09
C VAL A 208 -1.45 7.32 -21.25
N GLU A 209 -0.84 7.69 -22.38
CA GLU A 209 -0.72 6.80 -23.54
C GLU A 209 -0.04 5.47 -23.16
N LYS A 210 1.04 5.53 -22.36
CA LYS A 210 1.71 4.32 -21.88
C LYS A 210 0.82 3.48 -20.97
N SER A 211 0.07 4.10 -20.07
CA SER A 211 -0.86 3.39 -19.18
C SER A 211 -1.95 2.66 -19.96
N VAL A 212 -2.57 3.35 -20.93
CA VAL A 212 -3.56 2.75 -21.84
C VAL A 212 -2.96 1.59 -22.62
N TYR A 213 -1.74 1.74 -23.14
CA TYR A 213 -1.02 0.66 -23.84
C TYR A 213 -0.82 -0.57 -22.93
N ARG A 214 -0.36 -0.38 -21.69
CA ARG A 214 -0.12 -1.46 -20.73
C ARG A 214 -1.40 -2.19 -20.32
N ILE A 215 -2.50 -1.44 -20.13
CA ILE A 215 -3.83 -2.02 -19.86
C ILE A 215 -4.31 -2.86 -21.05
N LYS A 216 -4.20 -2.32 -22.28
CA LYS A 216 -4.55 -3.06 -23.51
C LYS A 216 -3.74 -4.35 -23.62
N GLU A 217 -2.44 -4.27 -23.38
CA GLU A 217 -1.52 -5.38 -23.53
C GLU A 217 -1.86 -6.54 -22.59
N TRP A 218 -2.10 -6.28 -21.30
CA TRP A 218 -2.32 -7.34 -20.33
C TRP A 218 -3.75 -7.86 -20.24
N PHE A 219 -4.76 -7.00 -20.44
CA PHE A 219 -6.15 -7.37 -20.15
C PHE A 219 -7.02 -7.61 -21.39
N ILE A 220 -6.66 -7.04 -22.53
CA ILE A 220 -7.60 -6.88 -23.66
C ILE A 220 -7.09 -7.57 -24.93
N ASN A 221 -5.85 -7.30 -25.34
CA ASN A 221 -5.30 -7.75 -26.60
C ASN A 221 -5.37 -9.29 -26.70
N PRO A 222 -6.10 -9.87 -27.67
CA PRO A 222 -6.31 -11.31 -27.76
C PRO A 222 -5.04 -12.16 -27.83
N LYS A 223 -3.89 -11.59 -28.23
CA LYS A 223 -2.61 -12.31 -28.30
C LYS A 223 -1.87 -12.37 -26.97
N THR A 224 -2.20 -11.50 -26.03
CA THR A 224 -1.42 -11.29 -24.79
C THR A 224 -2.27 -11.28 -23.52
N LYS A 225 -3.59 -11.17 -23.65
CA LYS A 225 -4.48 -10.98 -22.50
C LYS A 225 -4.39 -12.11 -21.48
N MET A 226 -4.59 -11.76 -20.23
CA MET A 226 -4.84 -12.71 -19.15
C MET A 226 -6.32 -13.12 -19.12
N ASN A 227 -6.64 -14.38 -18.89
CA ASN A 227 -8.01 -14.80 -18.58
C ASN A 227 -8.41 -14.26 -17.17
N PRO A 228 -9.67 -13.82 -16.95
CA PRO A 228 -10.09 -13.16 -15.71
C PRO A 228 -10.31 -14.14 -14.55
N ASN A 229 -9.28 -14.91 -14.18
CA ASN A 229 -9.28 -15.88 -13.10
C ASN A 229 -7.87 -16.13 -12.56
N LEU A 230 -7.75 -16.80 -11.41
CA LEU A 230 -6.49 -17.26 -10.84
C LEU A 230 -6.50 -18.77 -10.57
N ASN A 231 -7.06 -19.55 -11.51
CA ASN A 231 -7.20 -21.01 -11.36
C ASN A 231 -5.87 -21.73 -11.13
N TYR A 232 -4.76 -21.14 -11.58
CA TYR A 232 -3.40 -21.71 -11.50
C TYR A 232 -2.40 -20.81 -10.76
N ALA A 233 -2.89 -19.86 -9.95
CA ALA A 233 -2.03 -19.09 -9.05
C ALA A 233 -1.60 -19.92 -7.83
N SER A 234 -0.40 -19.63 -7.30
CA SER A 234 0.24 -20.37 -6.20
C SER A 234 0.23 -21.89 -6.46
N PHE A 235 0.57 -22.28 -7.69
CA PHE A 235 0.59 -23.65 -8.17
C PHE A 235 1.69 -24.48 -7.49
N ILE A 236 1.33 -25.67 -7.02
CA ILE A 236 2.28 -26.66 -6.52
C ILE A 236 2.56 -27.64 -7.66
N LYS A 237 3.82 -27.74 -8.08
CA LYS A 237 4.21 -28.74 -9.10
C LYS A 237 3.80 -30.15 -8.65
N GLY A 238 3.12 -30.87 -9.53
CA GLY A 238 2.50 -32.18 -9.26
C GLY A 238 1.01 -32.13 -8.88
N HIS A 239 0.40 -30.95 -8.77
CA HIS A 239 -1.05 -30.79 -8.59
C HIS A 239 -1.75 -30.46 -9.93
N LYS A 240 -3.08 -30.59 -9.94
CA LYS A 240 -3.92 -30.32 -11.13
C LYS A 240 -4.45 -28.89 -11.21
N SER A 241 -4.41 -28.14 -10.11
CA SER A 241 -4.94 -26.78 -9.99
C SER A 241 -4.03 -25.93 -9.10
N GLY A 242 -4.22 -24.61 -9.18
CA GLY A 242 -3.69 -23.66 -8.22
C GLY A 242 -4.31 -23.80 -6.83
N ARG A 243 -4.05 -22.79 -5.99
CA ARG A 243 -4.48 -22.77 -4.58
C ARG A 243 -5.20 -21.47 -4.27
N ARG A 244 -6.10 -21.53 -3.28
CA ARG A 244 -6.75 -20.33 -2.72
C ARG A 244 -5.76 -19.22 -2.38
N THR A 245 -4.57 -19.58 -1.86
CA THR A 245 -3.53 -18.63 -1.46
C THR A 245 -2.95 -17.84 -2.63
N GLY A 246 -3.18 -18.27 -3.87
CA GLY A 246 -2.80 -17.54 -5.08
C GLY A 246 -3.66 -16.31 -5.35
N VAL A 247 -4.82 -16.17 -4.72
CA VAL A 247 -5.61 -14.92 -4.76
C VAL A 247 -4.79 -13.73 -4.27
N LEU A 248 -3.89 -13.94 -3.30
CA LEU A 248 -2.97 -12.93 -2.78
C LEU A 248 -2.00 -12.37 -3.84
N ASP A 249 -1.82 -13.04 -4.98
CA ASP A 249 -0.96 -12.53 -6.06
C ASP A 249 -1.50 -11.24 -6.67
N MET A 250 -2.83 -11.08 -6.70
CA MET A 250 -3.53 -9.90 -7.19
C MET A 250 -3.74 -8.83 -6.10
N HIS A 251 -3.27 -9.02 -4.86
CA HIS A 251 -3.56 -8.06 -3.79
C HIS A 251 -3.13 -6.60 -4.09
N PRO A 252 -2.02 -6.30 -4.81
CA PRO A 252 -1.63 -4.92 -5.09
C PRO A 252 -2.47 -4.24 -6.19
N ILE A 253 -3.47 -4.91 -6.77
CA ILE A 253 -4.29 -4.37 -7.87
C ILE A 253 -4.93 -3.01 -7.53
N TYR A 254 -5.23 -2.78 -6.25
CA TYR A 254 -5.80 -1.52 -5.77
C TYR A 254 -4.99 -0.29 -6.20
N ARG A 255 -3.66 -0.44 -6.35
CA ARG A 255 -2.74 0.63 -6.76
C ARG A 255 -3.04 1.16 -8.15
N MET A 256 -3.17 0.23 -9.10
CA MET A 256 -3.55 0.55 -10.46
C MET A 256 -4.95 1.16 -10.50
N LEU A 257 -5.91 0.58 -9.76
CA LEU A 257 -7.30 1.04 -9.81
C LEU A 257 -7.48 2.46 -9.25
N GLN A 258 -6.71 2.84 -8.24
CA GLN A 258 -6.72 4.21 -7.73
C GLN A 258 -6.00 5.23 -8.62
N SER A 259 -4.96 4.81 -9.37
CA SER A 259 -4.22 5.75 -10.23
C SER A 259 -4.94 6.06 -11.53
N ILE A 260 -5.79 5.14 -12.03
CA ILE A 260 -6.56 5.32 -13.26
C ILE A 260 -7.44 6.59 -13.25
N PRO A 261 -8.28 6.85 -12.23
CA PRO A 261 -9.07 8.07 -12.16
C PRO A 261 -8.28 9.37 -12.33
N LEU A 262 -7.01 9.41 -11.90
CA LEU A 262 -6.14 10.59 -12.03
C LEU A 262 -5.85 10.94 -13.49
N MET A 263 -5.95 9.98 -14.41
CA MET A 263 -5.63 10.14 -15.82
C MET A 263 -6.85 10.48 -16.70
N ARG A 264 -8.08 10.33 -16.20
CA ARG A 264 -9.32 10.51 -16.97
C ARG A 264 -9.51 11.92 -17.54
N SER A 265 -8.83 12.92 -16.99
CA SER A 265 -8.84 14.29 -17.51
C SER A 265 -7.97 14.48 -18.76
N SER A 266 -7.13 13.51 -19.11
CA SER A 266 -6.30 13.57 -20.31
C SER A 266 -7.13 13.25 -21.55
N HIS A 267 -6.91 14.03 -22.61
CA HIS A 267 -7.49 13.74 -23.93
C HIS A 267 -6.91 12.46 -24.58
N LYS A 268 -5.84 11.88 -24.01
CA LYS A 268 -5.27 10.59 -24.41
C LYS A 268 -5.85 9.41 -23.63
N TRP A 269 -6.69 9.64 -22.62
CA TRP A 269 -7.37 8.56 -21.93
C TRP A 269 -8.41 7.91 -22.85
N ASP A 270 -8.30 6.60 -23.05
CA ASP A 270 -9.18 5.83 -23.93
C ASP A 270 -10.30 5.20 -23.10
N PHE A 271 -11.47 5.84 -23.08
CA PHE A 271 -12.63 5.34 -22.33
C PHE A 271 -13.17 3.99 -22.85
N SER A 272 -12.89 3.63 -24.11
CA SER A 272 -13.27 2.32 -24.63
C SER A 272 -12.46 1.20 -23.98
N VAL A 273 -11.18 1.44 -23.73
CA VAL A 273 -10.26 0.53 -23.03
C VAL A 273 -10.64 0.39 -21.58
N GLU A 274 -10.99 1.49 -20.93
CA GLU A 274 -11.47 1.45 -19.54
C GLU A 274 -12.74 0.60 -19.42
N LYS A 275 -13.66 0.71 -20.39
CA LYS A 275 -14.84 -0.15 -20.44
C LYS A 275 -14.47 -1.63 -20.55
N GLU A 276 -13.56 -1.99 -21.45
CA GLU A 276 -13.10 -3.38 -21.61
C GLU A 276 -12.34 -3.89 -20.35
N LEU A 277 -11.58 -3.02 -19.69
CA LEU A 277 -10.95 -3.34 -18.40
C LEU A 277 -12.01 -3.59 -17.32
N LYS A 278 -13.06 -2.76 -17.22
CA LYS A 278 -14.19 -2.98 -16.31
C LYS A 278 -14.90 -4.30 -16.61
N ASP A 279 -15.08 -4.67 -17.87
CA ASP A 279 -15.64 -5.97 -18.26
C ASP A 279 -14.76 -7.14 -17.79
N TRP A 280 -13.43 -7.02 -17.92
CA TRP A 280 -12.48 -8.00 -17.41
C TRP A 280 -12.55 -8.11 -15.88
N ILE A 281 -12.54 -6.97 -15.18
CA ILE A 281 -12.61 -6.90 -13.71
C ILE A 281 -13.92 -7.46 -13.19
N SER A 282 -15.04 -7.21 -13.88
CA SER A 282 -16.36 -7.76 -13.52
C SER A 282 -16.35 -9.29 -13.56
N LYS A 283 -15.76 -9.89 -14.61
CA LYS A 283 -15.59 -11.35 -14.72
C LYS A 283 -14.65 -11.89 -13.65
N TYR A 284 -13.55 -11.19 -13.36
CA TYR A 284 -12.62 -11.58 -12.30
C TYR A 284 -13.28 -11.54 -10.91
N TYR A 285 -14.02 -10.47 -10.60
CA TYR A 285 -14.76 -10.35 -9.36
C TYR A 285 -15.84 -11.44 -9.23
N GLN A 286 -16.54 -11.77 -10.32
CA GLN A 286 -17.46 -12.91 -10.34
C GLN A 286 -16.73 -14.23 -10.03
N TRP A 287 -15.57 -14.49 -10.64
CA TRP A 287 -14.75 -15.67 -10.32
C TRP A 287 -14.34 -15.69 -8.84
N LEU A 288 -13.93 -14.53 -8.30
CA LEU A 288 -13.49 -14.35 -6.92
C LEU A 288 -14.61 -14.72 -5.92
N GLU A 289 -15.84 -14.27 -6.17
CA GLU A 289 -16.97 -14.51 -5.26
C GLU A 289 -17.63 -15.89 -5.43
N THR A 290 -17.50 -16.54 -6.59
CA THR A 290 -18.29 -17.75 -6.90
C THR A 290 -17.51 -19.05 -6.76
N THR A 291 -16.20 -19.04 -7.04
CA THR A 291 -15.38 -20.26 -7.04
C THR A 291 -14.95 -20.69 -5.64
N SER A 292 -14.61 -21.98 -5.47
CA SER A 292 -14.06 -22.48 -4.20
C SER A 292 -12.73 -21.82 -3.85
N LEU A 293 -11.85 -21.57 -4.83
CA LEU A 293 -10.57 -20.90 -4.62
C LEU A 293 -10.76 -19.50 -4.01
N GLY A 294 -11.67 -18.71 -4.57
CA GLY A 294 -11.98 -17.38 -4.04
C GLY A 294 -12.71 -17.42 -2.70
N LYS A 295 -13.76 -18.24 -2.56
CA LYS A 295 -14.50 -18.41 -1.29
C LYS A 295 -13.60 -18.88 -0.14
N ASP A 296 -12.76 -19.87 -0.37
CA ASP A 296 -11.87 -20.39 0.67
C ASP A 296 -10.82 -19.34 1.08
N GLU A 297 -10.38 -18.50 0.15
CA GLU A 297 -9.51 -17.37 0.49
C GLU A 297 -10.24 -16.31 1.32
N LYS A 298 -11.45 -15.92 0.92
CA LYS A 298 -12.33 -15.00 1.68
C LYS A 298 -12.47 -15.43 3.14
N TYR A 299 -12.64 -16.74 3.37
CA TYR A 299 -12.78 -17.31 4.72
C TYR A 299 -11.47 -17.50 5.50
N SER A 300 -10.30 -17.17 4.91
CA SER A 300 -9.02 -17.21 5.62
C SER A 300 -9.04 -16.25 6.81
N LYS A 301 -8.50 -16.68 7.95
CA LYS A 301 -8.54 -15.93 9.22
C LYS A 301 -7.34 -15.00 9.44
N ASN A 302 -6.36 -15.04 8.55
CA ASN A 302 -5.10 -14.30 8.60
C ASN A 302 -5.06 -13.23 7.49
N ASN A 303 -3.88 -12.65 7.26
CA ASN A 303 -3.59 -11.65 6.22
C ASN A 303 -4.20 -11.96 4.84
N HIS A 304 -4.28 -13.23 4.43
CA HIS A 304 -4.91 -13.62 3.16
C HIS A 304 -6.37 -13.16 3.06
N GLY A 305 -7.15 -13.35 4.12
CA GLY A 305 -8.56 -12.91 4.13
C GLY A 305 -8.68 -11.39 4.21
N THR A 306 -7.79 -10.72 4.94
CA THR A 306 -7.78 -9.25 5.01
C THR A 306 -7.47 -8.64 3.63
N TYR A 307 -6.47 -9.15 2.92
CA TYR A 307 -6.13 -8.70 1.57
C TYR A 307 -7.17 -9.11 0.51
N TYR A 308 -7.86 -10.24 0.68
CA TYR A 308 -9.04 -10.57 -0.13
C TYR A 308 -10.07 -9.44 -0.02
N ASP A 309 -10.38 -9.01 1.21
CA ASP A 309 -11.40 -7.97 1.41
C ASP A 309 -10.94 -6.61 0.87
N VAL A 310 -9.66 -6.25 1.03
CA VAL A 310 -9.09 -5.06 0.38
C VAL A 310 -9.33 -5.13 -1.13
N GLN A 311 -8.93 -6.23 -1.75
CA GLN A 311 -9.12 -6.42 -3.19
C GLN A 311 -10.60 -6.30 -3.58
N ALA A 312 -11.50 -7.00 -2.89
CA ALA A 312 -12.94 -6.99 -3.18
C ALA A 312 -13.54 -5.58 -3.15
N VAL A 313 -13.22 -4.79 -2.12
CA VAL A 313 -13.77 -3.42 -1.98
C VAL A 313 -13.28 -2.51 -3.10
N TYR A 314 -11.99 -2.58 -3.44
CA TYR A 314 -11.43 -1.74 -4.51
C TYR A 314 -11.93 -2.15 -5.90
N LEU A 315 -12.16 -3.45 -6.14
CA LEU A 315 -12.79 -3.92 -7.38
C LEU A 315 -14.24 -3.42 -7.49
N LEU A 316 -15.03 -3.55 -6.43
CA LEU A 316 -16.42 -3.07 -6.39
C LEU A 316 -16.51 -1.57 -6.64
N SER A 317 -15.69 -0.77 -5.96
CA SER A 317 -15.64 0.69 -6.14
C SER A 317 -15.23 1.05 -7.58
N TYR A 318 -14.22 0.39 -8.15
CA TYR A 318 -13.81 0.64 -9.54
C TYR A 318 -14.87 0.23 -10.58
N LEU A 319 -15.71 -0.75 -10.27
CA LEU A 319 -16.87 -1.16 -11.08
C LEU A 319 -18.10 -0.24 -10.92
N ASP A 320 -17.95 0.90 -10.24
CA ASP A 320 -19.03 1.84 -9.89
C ASP A 320 -20.16 1.18 -9.07
N ARG A 321 -19.87 0.10 -8.33
CA ARG A 321 -20.82 -0.60 -7.42
C ARG A 321 -20.72 -0.04 -6.01
N GLU A 322 -20.85 1.27 -5.87
CA GLU A 322 -20.47 2.01 -4.65
C GLU A 322 -21.25 1.60 -3.40
N GLU A 323 -22.56 1.34 -3.50
CA GLU A 323 -23.36 0.91 -2.33
C GLU A 323 -22.97 -0.48 -1.85
N GLU A 324 -22.59 -1.37 -2.77
CA GLU A 324 -22.07 -2.68 -2.42
C GLU A 324 -20.67 -2.57 -1.81
N ALA A 325 -19.80 -1.73 -2.37
CA ALA A 325 -18.48 -1.44 -1.82
C ALA A 325 -18.58 -0.86 -0.40
N ARG A 326 -19.48 0.10 -0.17
CA ARG A 326 -19.78 0.72 1.14
C ARG A 326 -20.21 -0.33 2.16
N LYS A 327 -21.17 -1.19 1.81
CA LYS A 327 -21.63 -2.25 2.70
C LYS A 327 -20.50 -3.24 3.00
N TYR A 328 -19.83 -3.71 1.94
CA TYR A 328 -18.77 -4.71 2.06
C TYR A 328 -17.60 -4.21 2.91
N SER A 329 -17.13 -2.97 2.71
CA SER A 329 -15.99 -2.42 3.44
C SER A 329 -16.24 -2.39 4.94
N ARG A 330 -17.44 -1.95 5.35
CA ARG A 330 -17.86 -1.92 6.76
C ARG A 330 -17.92 -3.32 7.36
N GLU A 331 -18.59 -4.25 6.70
CA GLU A 331 -18.74 -5.63 7.18
C GLU A 331 -17.39 -6.34 7.28
N ALA A 332 -16.54 -6.19 6.26
CA ALA A 332 -15.20 -6.75 6.22
C ALA A 332 -14.35 -6.21 7.37
N LEU A 333 -14.27 -4.89 7.55
CA LEU A 333 -13.48 -4.28 8.61
C LEU A 333 -13.91 -4.77 10.00
N ILE A 334 -15.22 -4.73 10.29
CA ILE A 334 -15.78 -5.23 11.56
C ILE A 334 -15.38 -6.68 11.78
N ASN A 335 -15.53 -7.53 10.76
CA ASN A 335 -15.18 -8.95 10.84
C ASN A 335 -13.68 -9.17 11.09
N ARG A 336 -12.80 -8.46 10.37
CA ARG A 336 -11.34 -8.60 10.48
C ARG A 336 -10.82 -8.10 11.82
N VAL A 337 -11.31 -6.97 12.33
CA VAL A 337 -10.94 -6.48 13.66
C VAL A 337 -11.45 -7.42 14.75
N ASN A 338 -12.73 -7.83 14.70
CA ASN A 338 -13.35 -8.65 15.74
C ASN A 338 -12.76 -10.08 15.84
N LYS A 339 -12.26 -10.64 14.74
CA LYS A 339 -11.73 -12.01 14.70
C LYS A 339 -10.21 -12.08 14.65
N GLY A 340 -9.55 -11.07 14.08
CA GLY A 340 -8.12 -11.07 13.76
C GLY A 340 -7.23 -10.38 14.79
N ILE A 341 -7.80 -9.58 15.71
CA ILE A 341 -7.05 -8.83 16.72
C ILE A 341 -7.54 -9.23 18.12
N LEU A 342 -6.63 -9.46 19.06
CA LEU A 342 -6.96 -9.68 20.48
C LEU A 342 -7.16 -8.34 21.21
N PRO A 343 -7.79 -8.31 22.40
CA PRO A 343 -7.93 -7.08 23.21
C PRO A 343 -6.60 -6.40 23.56
N THR A 344 -5.49 -7.15 23.50
CA THR A 344 -4.11 -6.67 23.68
C THR A 344 -3.51 -6.00 22.45
N GLY A 345 -4.14 -6.13 21.28
CA GLY A 345 -3.60 -5.69 19.98
C GLY A 345 -2.85 -6.78 19.22
N GLN A 346 -2.50 -7.90 19.87
CA GLN A 346 -1.86 -9.03 19.19
C GLN A 346 -2.71 -9.55 18.03
N GLN A 347 -2.06 -9.92 16.92
CA GLN A 347 -2.66 -10.56 15.76
C GLN A 347 -2.32 -12.07 15.76
N PRO A 348 -3.12 -12.94 16.42
CA PRO A 348 -2.72 -14.29 16.81
C PRO A 348 -2.49 -15.24 15.64
N HIS A 349 -3.10 -14.98 14.48
CA HIS A 349 -2.86 -15.78 13.28
C HIS A 349 -1.52 -15.45 12.61
N GLU A 350 -1.04 -14.22 12.77
CA GLU A 350 0.24 -13.76 12.21
C GLU A 350 1.40 -14.13 13.15
N THR A 351 1.21 -13.97 14.46
CA THR A 351 2.24 -14.30 15.45
C THR A 351 2.56 -15.79 15.53
N LYS A 352 1.69 -16.66 15.01
CA LYS A 352 1.95 -18.11 14.89
C LYS A 352 2.89 -18.48 13.74
N ARG A 353 3.18 -17.55 12.83
CA ARG A 353 3.97 -17.82 11.64
C ARG A 353 5.47 -17.86 11.96
N PRO A 354 6.29 -18.61 11.20
CA PRO A 354 7.73 -18.62 11.39
C PRO A 354 8.39 -17.25 11.23
N THR A 355 7.86 -16.38 10.37
CA THR A 355 8.27 -14.98 10.20
C THR A 355 7.20 -14.05 10.78
N SER A 356 6.91 -14.23 12.07
CA SER A 356 5.78 -13.61 12.78
C SER A 356 5.78 -12.07 12.75
N TRP A 357 6.96 -11.45 12.79
CA TRP A 357 7.09 -9.99 12.70
C TRP A 357 6.56 -9.47 11.36
N PHE A 358 7.10 -9.98 10.25
CA PHE A 358 6.67 -9.65 8.90
C PHE A 358 5.17 -9.83 8.69
N TYR A 359 4.60 -10.95 9.13
CA TYR A 359 3.17 -11.19 8.92
C TYR A 359 2.28 -10.26 9.76
N SER A 360 2.76 -9.83 10.94
CA SER A 360 2.02 -8.90 11.79
C SER A 360 2.01 -7.49 11.18
N THR A 361 3.12 -7.05 10.59
CA THR A 361 3.19 -5.77 9.87
C THR A 361 2.42 -5.83 8.54
N PHE A 362 2.56 -6.92 7.78
CA PHE A 362 1.85 -7.15 6.51
C PHE A 362 0.32 -7.16 6.67
N ASN A 363 -0.23 -7.87 7.67
CA ASN A 363 -1.67 -7.82 7.93
C ASN A 363 -2.13 -6.43 8.40
N LEU A 364 -1.29 -5.71 9.15
CA LEU A 364 -1.61 -4.36 9.62
C LEU A 364 -1.73 -3.37 8.46
N GLN A 365 -0.94 -3.52 7.40
CA GLN A 365 -1.11 -2.75 6.16
C GLN A 365 -2.48 -2.97 5.52
N ALA A 366 -2.92 -4.23 5.39
CA ALA A 366 -4.24 -4.54 4.86
C ALA A 366 -5.38 -3.96 5.73
N LEU A 367 -5.22 -3.99 7.05
CA LEU A 367 -6.17 -3.38 7.98
C LEU A 367 -6.24 -1.86 7.81
N PHE A 368 -5.12 -1.18 7.57
CA PHE A 368 -5.10 0.25 7.28
C PHE A 368 -5.85 0.57 5.97
N LEU A 369 -5.64 -0.23 4.92
CA LEU A 369 -6.35 -0.06 3.65
C LEU A 369 -7.87 -0.27 3.80
N LEU A 370 -8.31 -1.26 4.60
CA LEU A 370 -9.73 -1.47 4.90
C LEU A 370 -10.34 -0.35 5.73
N ALA A 371 -9.60 0.14 6.74
CA ALA A 371 -10.06 1.23 7.60
C ALA A 371 -10.20 2.54 6.82
N GLU A 372 -9.22 2.86 5.96
CA GLU A 372 -9.31 3.99 5.05
C GLU A 372 -10.54 3.87 4.17
N ARG A 373 -10.70 2.71 3.51
CA ARG A 373 -11.78 2.57 2.53
C ARG A 373 -13.15 2.57 3.20
N SER A 374 -13.24 2.09 4.42
CA SER A 374 -14.44 2.23 5.24
C SER A 374 -14.75 3.69 5.56
N GLN A 375 -13.72 4.49 5.90
CA GLN A 375 -13.87 5.92 6.15
C GLN A 375 -14.30 6.69 4.90
N TYR A 376 -13.70 6.38 3.74
CA TYR A 376 -14.12 6.91 2.44
C TYR A 376 -15.64 6.71 2.21
N PHE A 377 -16.15 5.56 2.64
CA PHE A 377 -17.56 5.20 2.55
C PHE A 377 -18.44 5.64 3.74
N GLY A 378 -17.91 6.48 4.64
CA GLY A 378 -18.65 7.10 5.74
C GLY A 378 -18.73 6.28 7.03
N PHE A 379 -17.99 5.18 7.15
CA PHE A 379 -17.84 4.44 8.41
C PHE A 379 -16.47 4.71 9.02
N ASP A 380 -16.41 5.23 10.26
CA ASP A 380 -15.13 5.48 10.94
C ASP A 380 -14.40 4.17 11.26
N GLY A 381 -13.63 3.70 10.28
CA GLY A 381 -12.91 2.45 10.38
C GLY A 381 -11.65 2.53 11.23
N TRP A 382 -11.09 3.73 11.39
CA TRP A 382 -9.90 3.95 12.22
C TRP A 382 -10.22 3.77 13.69
N ASN A 383 -11.34 4.33 14.15
CA ASN A 383 -11.72 4.30 15.56
C ASN A 383 -12.74 3.22 15.92
N TYR A 384 -12.99 2.27 15.01
CA TYR A 384 -13.86 1.14 15.32
C TYR A 384 -13.31 0.32 16.50
N VAL A 385 -14.19 0.04 17.48
CA VAL A 385 -13.91 -0.76 18.66
C VAL A 385 -14.73 -2.04 18.62
N GLY A 386 -14.04 -3.18 18.55
CA GLY A 386 -14.67 -4.50 18.61
C GLY A 386 -15.26 -4.81 20.00
N PRO A 387 -16.14 -5.81 20.13
CA PRO A 387 -16.86 -6.13 21.37
C PRO A 387 -15.98 -6.41 22.59
N LYS A 388 -14.72 -6.84 22.37
CA LYS A 388 -13.74 -7.10 23.45
C LYS A 388 -12.70 -5.97 23.59
N GLY A 389 -12.98 -4.79 23.03
CA GLY A 389 -12.07 -3.65 23.03
C GLY A 389 -10.95 -3.75 21.98
N GLN A 390 -11.19 -4.45 20.87
CA GLN A 390 -10.19 -4.68 19.82
C GLN A 390 -10.15 -3.48 18.88
N THR A 391 -8.97 -2.97 18.54
CA THR A 391 -8.82 -1.84 17.60
C THR A 391 -7.57 -2.01 16.75
N ILE A 392 -7.54 -1.35 15.59
CA ILE A 392 -6.33 -1.26 14.75
C ILE A 392 -5.24 -0.48 15.50
N LYS A 393 -5.59 0.59 16.21
CA LYS A 393 -4.65 1.34 17.06
C LYS A 393 -3.92 0.45 18.06
N LYS A 394 -4.63 -0.48 18.71
CA LYS A 394 -4.01 -1.45 19.62
C LYS A 394 -3.05 -2.40 18.91
N ALA A 395 -3.32 -2.78 17.66
CA ALA A 395 -2.37 -3.58 16.89
C ALA A 395 -1.08 -2.81 16.56
N VAL A 396 -1.16 -1.51 16.29
CA VAL A 396 0.03 -0.63 16.19
C VAL A 396 0.76 -0.58 17.53
N ASP A 397 0.04 -0.29 18.61
CA ASP A 397 0.59 -0.15 19.96
C ASP A 397 1.26 -1.44 20.46
N TYR A 398 0.73 -2.61 20.06
CA TYR A 398 1.31 -3.90 20.38
C TYR A 398 2.68 -4.13 19.72
N LEU A 399 2.87 -3.70 18.47
CA LEU A 399 4.12 -3.91 17.74
C LEU A 399 5.20 -2.88 18.09
N LEU A 400 4.79 -1.67 18.50
CA LEU A 400 5.68 -0.53 18.78
C LEU A 400 6.86 -0.84 19.71
N PRO A 401 6.68 -1.42 20.92
CA PRO A 401 7.81 -1.68 21.81
C PRO A 401 8.83 -2.66 21.22
N PHE A 402 8.37 -3.63 20.43
CA PHE A 402 9.26 -4.60 19.77
C PHE A 402 10.00 -3.99 18.58
N ALA A 403 9.41 -3.03 17.87
CA ALA A 403 10.13 -2.26 16.86
C ALA A 403 11.29 -1.48 17.48
N LEU A 404 11.01 -0.77 18.60
CA LEU A 404 11.98 0.04 19.33
C LEU A 404 13.11 -0.79 19.95
N SER A 405 12.81 -2.01 20.38
CA SER A 405 13.76 -2.90 21.04
C SER A 405 14.48 -3.85 20.09
N ASN A 406 14.32 -3.69 18.77
CA ASN A 406 14.84 -4.60 17.75
C ASN A 406 14.43 -6.07 17.99
N GLY A 407 13.16 -6.27 18.37
CA GLY A 407 12.58 -7.59 18.64
C GLY A 407 12.93 -8.18 20.01
N LYS A 408 13.63 -7.44 20.88
CA LYS A 408 13.89 -7.90 22.25
C LYS A 408 12.56 -8.25 22.94
N ASP A 409 12.55 -9.40 23.60
CA ASP A 409 11.40 -9.97 24.32
C ASP A 409 10.19 -10.32 23.45
N TRP A 410 10.34 -10.39 22.11
CA TRP A 410 9.29 -10.91 21.23
C TRP A 410 8.98 -12.37 21.57
N PRO A 411 7.77 -12.69 22.04
CA PRO A 411 7.48 -13.99 22.66
C PRO A 411 7.14 -15.09 21.63
N PHE A 412 7.35 -14.82 20.34
CA PHE A 412 6.98 -15.74 19.26
C PHE A 412 8.16 -16.10 18.37
N LYS A 413 8.01 -17.19 17.61
CA LYS A 413 9.01 -17.62 16.64
C LYS A 413 9.16 -16.56 15.53
N ASN A 414 10.37 -16.04 15.33
CA ASN A 414 10.71 -15.19 14.19
C ASN A 414 12.05 -15.64 13.60
N ILE A 415 12.04 -16.30 12.44
CA ILE A 415 13.23 -16.88 11.80
C ILE A 415 13.99 -15.89 10.90
N LYS A 416 13.54 -14.64 10.85
CA LYS A 416 14.13 -13.55 10.06
C LYS A 416 14.42 -12.35 10.97
N GLU A 417 15.06 -11.33 10.42
CA GLU A 417 15.34 -10.09 11.14
C GLU A 417 14.06 -9.28 11.42
N PHE A 418 14.17 -8.33 12.37
CA PHE A 418 13.13 -7.34 12.69
C PHE A 418 13.31 -6.10 11.82
N GLU A 419 13.04 -6.25 10.52
CA GLU A 419 13.00 -5.17 9.54
C GLU A 419 11.86 -4.20 9.91
N VAL A 420 12.19 -2.95 10.22
CA VAL A 420 11.21 -1.95 10.68
C VAL A 420 10.65 -1.08 9.57
N ASN A 421 11.21 -1.11 8.36
CA ASN A 421 10.79 -0.28 7.22
C ASN A 421 9.26 -0.23 7.03
N SER A 422 8.62 -1.38 6.80
CA SER A 422 7.16 -1.45 6.62
C SER A 422 6.37 -0.95 7.83
N PHE A 423 6.89 -1.17 9.05
CA PHE A 423 6.25 -0.68 10.27
C PHE A 423 6.40 0.83 10.45
N VAL A 424 7.55 1.41 10.08
CA VAL A 424 7.77 2.86 10.12
C VAL A 424 6.80 3.58 9.20
N ARG A 425 6.54 3.05 7.99
CA ARG A 425 5.50 3.59 7.08
C ARG A 425 4.12 3.61 7.74
N LEU A 426 3.74 2.51 8.40
CA LEU A 426 2.49 2.44 9.15
C LEU A 426 2.46 3.41 10.34
N LEU A 427 3.59 3.60 11.03
CA LEU A 427 3.71 4.46 12.19
C LEU A 427 3.58 5.95 11.81
N GLU A 428 4.08 6.35 10.64
CA GLU A 428 3.86 7.69 10.10
C GLU A 428 2.39 7.97 9.82
N LEU A 429 1.67 7.00 9.24
CA LEU A 429 0.23 7.10 9.05
C LEU A 429 -0.51 7.09 10.41
N ALA A 430 -0.08 6.22 11.33
CA ALA A 430 -0.67 6.13 12.67
C ALA A 430 -0.59 7.46 13.41
N PHE A 431 0.51 8.21 13.30
CA PHE A 431 0.62 9.56 13.88
C PHE A 431 -0.35 10.56 13.25
N VAL A 432 -0.58 10.50 11.94
CA VAL A 432 -1.56 11.38 11.26
C VAL A 432 -2.99 11.05 11.68
N ILE A 433 -3.32 9.77 11.84
CA ILE A 433 -4.65 9.26 12.21
C ILE A 433 -4.92 9.50 13.71
N TRP A 434 -3.98 9.10 14.55
CA TRP A 434 -4.00 9.19 16.00
C TRP A 434 -2.77 9.99 16.45
N PRO A 435 -2.90 11.31 16.70
CA PRO A 435 -1.79 12.19 17.07
C PRO A 435 -1.30 11.93 18.51
N ASP A 436 -0.74 10.75 18.73
CA ASP A 436 -0.19 10.25 19.98
C ASP A 436 1.34 10.43 19.94
N ASP A 437 1.88 11.24 20.86
CA ASP A 437 3.29 11.67 20.84
C ASP A 437 4.28 10.50 20.86
N LYS A 438 3.89 9.35 21.42
CA LYS A 438 4.74 8.15 21.43
C LYS A 438 5.10 7.66 20.02
N TYR A 439 4.23 7.88 19.02
CA TYR A 439 4.52 7.50 17.63
C TYR A 439 5.58 8.42 17.05
N LEU A 440 5.49 9.70 17.35
CA LEU A 440 6.43 10.70 16.88
C LEU A 440 7.82 10.52 17.52
N GLU A 441 7.86 10.25 18.82
CA GLU A 441 9.08 9.87 19.54
C GLU A 441 9.72 8.61 18.94
N ALA A 442 8.91 7.59 18.67
CA ALA A 442 9.40 6.37 18.04
C ALA A 442 9.90 6.58 16.61
N LEU A 443 9.27 7.48 15.82
CA LEU A 443 9.72 7.81 14.47
C LEU A 443 11.11 8.46 14.45
N VAL A 444 11.46 9.24 15.47
CA VAL A 444 12.83 9.81 15.60
C VAL A 444 13.88 8.70 15.70
N ILE A 445 13.54 7.61 16.38
CA ILE A 445 14.44 6.47 16.58
C ILE A 445 14.44 5.53 15.36
N LEU A 446 13.25 5.22 14.82
CA LEU A 446 13.09 4.14 13.84
C LEU A 446 13.33 4.57 12.40
N ARG A 447 13.10 5.86 12.03
CA ARG A 447 13.29 6.33 10.64
C ARG A 447 14.73 6.15 10.13
N PRO A 448 15.79 6.49 10.88
CA PRO A 448 17.17 6.25 10.44
C PRO A 448 17.44 4.76 10.18
N LYS A 449 16.91 3.88 11.04
CA LYS A 449 17.03 2.42 10.87
C LYS A 449 16.30 1.94 9.61
N ALA A 450 15.05 2.36 9.41
CA ALA A 450 14.30 2.03 8.20
C ALA A 450 15.00 2.51 6.91
N LYS A 451 15.60 3.70 6.92
CA LYS A 451 16.39 4.21 5.77
C LYS A 451 17.62 3.35 5.51
N LEU A 452 18.29 2.86 6.56
CA LEU A 452 19.42 1.96 6.42
C LEU A 452 19.00 0.59 5.87
N GLU A 453 17.92 0.00 6.39
CA GLU A 453 17.34 -1.25 5.87
C GLU A 453 17.02 -1.14 4.39
N GLN A 454 16.33 -0.08 3.97
CA GLN A 454 16.03 0.20 2.56
C GLN A 454 17.29 0.31 1.69
N ALA A 455 18.38 0.88 2.22
CA ALA A 455 19.63 1.00 1.49
C ALA A 455 20.40 -0.35 1.39
N LEU A 456 20.21 -1.24 2.36
CA LEU A 456 20.88 -2.54 2.45
C LEU A 456 20.13 -3.67 1.74
N GLU A 457 18.80 -3.63 1.69
CA GLU A 457 17.90 -4.61 1.05
C GLU A 457 17.96 -4.60 -0.50
N TYR A 458 19.16 -4.59 -1.09
CA TYR A 458 19.44 -4.74 -2.52
C TYR A 458 19.43 -3.45 -3.37
N ARG A 459 20.53 -3.30 -4.12
CA ARG A 459 20.68 -2.42 -5.30
C ARG A 459 19.39 -2.48 -6.15
N ASN A 460 18.65 -1.38 -6.22
CA ASN A 460 17.38 -1.15 -6.95
C ASN A 460 16.08 -1.23 -6.12
N ALA A 461 16.12 -1.31 -4.79
CA ALA A 461 14.91 -1.05 -3.98
C ALA A 461 14.49 0.42 -4.13
N ASP A 462 13.37 0.60 -4.84
CA ASP A 462 12.66 1.84 -5.03
C ASP A 462 12.42 2.52 -3.68
N TRP A 463 13.10 3.64 -3.43
CA TRP A 463 12.73 4.54 -2.33
C TRP A 463 11.27 4.93 -2.53
N GLU A 464 10.37 4.34 -1.76
CA GLU A 464 8.98 4.76 -1.68
C GLU A 464 8.88 5.52 -0.36
N ASP A 465 9.09 6.82 -0.48
CA ASP A 465 8.69 7.73 0.57
C ASP A 465 7.17 7.63 0.75
N ASN A 466 6.77 7.47 2.01
CA ASN A 466 5.38 7.46 2.41
C ASN A 466 4.74 8.86 2.29
N TYR A 467 5.51 9.87 1.87
CA TYR A 467 5.09 11.24 1.64
C TYR A 467 3.75 11.33 0.89
N LEU A 468 3.55 10.62 -0.22
CA LEU A 468 2.29 10.73 -0.99
C LEU A 468 1.08 10.26 -0.18
N CYS A 469 1.21 9.16 0.56
CA CYS A 469 0.16 8.64 1.44
C CYS A 469 -0.13 9.61 2.58
N VAL A 470 0.93 10.07 3.25
CA VAL A 470 0.83 11.02 4.37
C VAL A 470 0.19 12.32 3.90
N TRP A 471 0.67 12.87 2.79
CA TRP A 471 0.15 14.09 2.18
C TRP A 471 -1.31 13.94 1.79
N SER A 472 -1.68 12.84 1.14
CA SER A 472 -3.06 12.56 0.76
C SER A 472 -3.95 12.46 2.01
N LEU A 473 -3.54 11.66 3.00
CA LEU A 473 -4.30 11.48 4.23
C LEU A 473 -4.49 12.80 5.00
N MET A 474 -3.49 13.69 4.99
CA MET A 474 -3.58 15.01 5.59
C MET A 474 -4.52 15.95 4.82
N THR A 475 -4.55 15.89 3.49
CA THR A 475 -5.22 16.89 2.64
C THR A 475 -6.63 16.51 2.22
N ASN A 476 -6.86 15.27 1.78
CA ASN A 476 -8.14 14.81 1.25
C ASN A 476 -8.71 13.61 2.04
N ARG A 477 -8.01 13.16 3.10
CA ARG A 477 -8.35 12.01 3.95
C ARG A 477 -8.47 10.67 3.23
N GLN A 478 -8.07 10.60 1.96
CA GLN A 478 -7.89 9.37 1.22
C GLN A 478 -6.46 8.89 1.41
N LEU A 479 -6.28 7.58 1.53
CA LEU A 479 -4.96 6.98 1.49
C LEU A 479 -4.68 6.64 0.03
N TRP A 480 -3.96 7.52 -0.65
CA TRP A 480 -3.31 7.17 -1.90
C TRP A 480 -2.39 5.98 -1.66
N THR A 481 -2.40 5.00 -2.55
CA THR A 481 -1.95 3.63 -2.27
C THR A 481 -0.45 3.40 -2.29
N CYS A 482 0.32 4.19 -1.56
CA CYS A 482 1.78 4.05 -1.47
C CYS A 482 2.26 3.15 -0.30
N VAL A 483 1.36 2.41 0.36
CA VAL A 483 1.71 1.44 1.42
C VAL A 483 2.01 0.06 0.79
N GLU A 484 3.30 -0.31 0.72
CA GLU A 484 3.85 -1.70 0.77
C GLU A 484 5.00 -1.74 1.77
#